data_AF-A0AAV9BMA3-F1
#
_entry.id   AF-A0AAV9BMA3-F1
#
_cell.length_a   1.000
_cell.length_b   1.000
_cell.length_c   1.000
_cell.angle_alpha   90.00
_cell.angle_beta   90.00
_cell.angle_gamma   90.00
#
_symmetry.space_group_name_H-M   'P 1'
#
loop_
_entity.id
_entity.type
_entity.pdbx_description
1 polymer ?
#
loop_
_entity_poly.entity_id
_entity_poly.type
_entity_poly.pdbx_seq_one_letter_code
_entity_poly.pdbx_strand_id
1 'polypeptide(L)'
;MCETDVETPEHLFVTCSVAMKLWDLLKVAVDFNLQSLSLQGLWEAGRKLKSTGDRSPRAKVSQSLVPAVVWALWLARNSRVFRNTRVYPENVWESAVYFIKSWGRACVGANISFDRGKLILIDELV
;
A
#
# COMPACT_ATOMS: atom_id res chain seq x y z
N MET A 1 6.03 15.45 -4.93
CA MET A 1 6.76 14.17 -4.78
C MET A 1 7.14 13.72 -6.19
N CYS A 2 8.33 13.13 -6.41
CA CYS A 2 9.09 13.06 -7.69
C CYS A 2 9.67 14.37 -8.25
N GLU A 3 9.22 15.55 -7.80
CA GLU A 3 9.83 16.86 -8.09
C GLU A 3 9.71 17.34 -9.54
N THR A 4 9.04 16.57 -10.39
CA THR A 4 8.93 16.87 -11.83
C THR A 4 7.66 17.63 -12.18
N ASP A 5 6.60 17.45 -11.41
CA ASP A 5 5.26 17.97 -11.72
C ASP A 5 4.60 18.63 -10.50
N VAL A 6 3.50 19.33 -10.76
CA VAL A 6 2.68 19.99 -9.74
C VAL A 6 2.07 18.94 -8.80
N GLU A 7 2.15 19.19 -7.49
CA GLU A 7 1.54 18.33 -6.48
C GLU A 7 0.01 18.50 -6.48
N THR A 8 -0.68 17.58 -7.16
CA THR A 8 -2.13 17.34 -7.00
C THR A 8 -2.36 16.00 -6.30
N PRO A 9 -3.55 15.75 -5.72
CA PRO A 9 -3.87 14.42 -5.16
C PRO A 9 -3.66 13.29 -6.18
N GLU A 10 -4.11 13.47 -7.41
CA GLU A 10 -3.92 12.51 -8.50
C GLU A 10 -2.44 12.29 -8.79
N HIS A 11 -1.64 13.35 -8.86
CA HIS A 11 -0.21 13.20 -9.08
C HIS A 11 0.45 12.48 -7.90
N LEU A 12 0.25 12.97 -6.67
CA LEU A 12 0.90 12.44 -5.47
C LEU A 12 0.60 10.96 -5.22
N PHE A 13 -0.64 10.53 -5.47
CA PHE A 13 -1.09 9.19 -5.10
C PHE A 13 -1.21 8.23 -6.27
N VAL A 14 -1.17 8.70 -7.53
CA VAL A 14 -1.39 7.85 -8.71
C VAL A 14 -0.25 7.95 -9.71
N THR A 15 0.02 9.14 -10.24
CA THR A 15 0.89 9.30 -11.42
C THR A 15 2.33 9.70 -11.11
N CYS A 16 2.66 10.07 -9.88
CA CYS A 16 4.02 10.30 -9.41
C CYS A 16 4.85 9.04 -9.61
N SER A 17 6.10 9.17 -10.07
CA SER A 17 6.99 8.02 -10.31
C SER A 17 7.21 7.16 -9.06
N VAL A 18 7.18 7.77 -7.87
CA VAL A 18 7.24 7.05 -6.60
C VAL A 18 5.96 6.24 -6.37
N ALA A 19 4.79 6.87 -6.56
CA ALA A 19 3.50 6.20 -6.40
C ALA A 19 3.34 5.03 -7.37
N MET A 20 3.64 5.23 -8.66
CA MET A 20 3.58 4.17 -9.67
C MET A 20 4.42 2.96 -9.29
N LYS A 21 5.65 3.18 -8.81
CA LYS A 21 6.52 2.08 -8.35
C LYS A 21 5.93 1.30 -7.17
N LEU A 22 5.28 1.98 -6.22
CA LEU A 22 4.60 1.31 -5.11
C LEU A 22 3.37 0.51 -5.56
N TRP A 23 2.60 1.03 -6.52
CA TRP A 23 1.46 0.31 -7.08
C TRP A 23 1.89 -0.94 -7.86
N ASP A 24 3.01 -0.88 -8.58
CA ASP A 24 3.58 -2.04 -9.25
C ASP A 24 4.04 -3.10 -8.25
N LEU A 25 4.70 -2.70 -7.16
CA LEU A 25 5.09 -3.61 -6.07
C LEU A 25 3.86 -4.25 -5.41
N LEU A 26 2.80 -3.46 -5.16
CA LEU A 26 1.58 -3.99 -4.58
C LEU A 26 0.84 -4.94 -5.53
N LYS A 27 0.79 -4.62 -6.83
CA LYS A 27 0.24 -5.49 -7.87
C LYS A 27 0.94 -6.84 -7.87
N VAL A 28 2.27 -6.86 -7.80
CA VAL A 28 3.04 -8.10 -7.64
C VAL A 28 2.62 -8.81 -6.36
N ALA A 29 2.51 -8.11 -5.24
CA ALA A 29 2.21 -8.70 -3.93
C ALA A 29 0.86 -9.41 -3.83
N VAL A 30 -0.18 -8.87 -4.45
CA VAL A 30 -1.53 -9.46 -4.38
C VAL A 30 -2.01 -10.16 -5.64
N ASP A 31 -1.19 -10.18 -6.69
CA ASP A 31 -1.56 -10.76 -7.99
C ASP A 31 -2.87 -10.18 -8.55
N PHE A 32 -3.11 -8.90 -8.27
CA PHE A 32 -4.33 -8.20 -8.65
C PHE A 32 -3.97 -6.93 -9.41
N ASN A 33 -4.66 -6.71 -10.54
CA ASN A 33 -4.40 -5.54 -11.36
C ASN A 33 -4.99 -4.29 -10.71
N LEU A 34 -4.14 -3.53 -10.01
CA LEU A 34 -4.48 -2.26 -9.39
C LEU A 34 -4.35 -1.05 -10.34
N GLN A 35 -4.15 -1.26 -11.64
CA GLN A 35 -3.98 -0.19 -12.62
C GLN A 35 -5.30 0.56 -12.88
N SER A 36 -5.68 1.42 -11.95
CA SER A 36 -6.66 2.47 -12.16
C SER A 36 -5.95 3.80 -12.37
N LEU A 37 -6.42 4.59 -13.33
CA LEU A 37 -5.85 5.90 -13.66
C LEU A 37 -6.25 6.99 -12.65
N SER A 38 -7.16 6.69 -11.71
CA SER A 38 -7.64 7.67 -10.72
C SER A 38 -7.52 7.15 -9.30
N LEU A 39 -7.41 8.10 -8.35
CA LEU A 39 -7.37 7.81 -6.93
C LEU A 39 -8.65 7.09 -6.47
N GLN A 40 -9.81 7.53 -6.98
CA GLN A 40 -11.08 6.86 -6.72
C GLN A 40 -11.06 5.41 -7.19
N GLY A 41 -10.58 5.14 -8.41
CA GLY A 41 -10.59 3.79 -8.94
C GLY A 41 -9.57 2.87 -8.26
N LEU A 42 -8.45 3.41 -7.73
CA LEU A 42 -7.57 2.65 -6.82
C LEU A 42 -8.32 2.22 -5.54
N TRP A 43 -9.10 3.13 -4.97
CA TRP A 43 -9.90 2.84 -3.78
C TRP A 43 -10.96 1.77 -4.05
N GLU A 44 -11.64 1.87 -5.20
CA GLU A 44 -12.61 0.87 -5.66
C GLU A 44 -11.97 -0.50 -5.93
N ALA A 45 -10.79 -0.51 -6.56
CA ALA A 45 -10.01 -1.72 -6.79
C ALA A 45 -9.62 -2.39 -5.46
N GLY A 46 -9.18 -1.60 -4.47
CA GLY A 46 -8.90 -2.07 -3.12
C GLY A 46 -10.11 -2.71 -2.44
N ARG A 47 -11.32 -2.13 -2.60
CA ARG A 47 -12.56 -2.72 -2.07
C ARG A 47 -12.89 -4.07 -2.71
N LYS A 48 -12.56 -4.26 -3.99
CA LYS A 48 -12.76 -5.51 -4.72
C LYS A 48 -11.78 -6.62 -4.34
N LEU A 49 -10.66 -6.32 -3.67
CA LEU A 49 -9.75 -7.33 -3.12
C LEU A 49 -10.40 -8.19 -2.03
N LYS A 50 -11.57 -7.78 -1.54
CA LYS A 50 -12.40 -8.53 -0.60
C LYS A 50 -13.63 -9.06 -1.34
N SER A 51 -13.96 -10.34 -1.11
CA SER A 51 -15.29 -10.86 -1.44
C SER A 51 -16.32 -10.33 -0.42
N THR A 52 -17.47 -9.89 -0.90
CA THR A 52 -18.58 -9.40 -0.05
C THR A 52 -18.92 -10.46 1.00
N GLY A 53 -18.84 -10.11 2.28
CA GLY A 53 -19.11 -11.02 3.40
C GLY A 53 -17.91 -11.83 3.92
N ASP A 54 -16.76 -11.83 3.23
CA ASP A 54 -15.56 -12.52 3.69
C ASP A 54 -14.95 -11.84 4.93
N ARG A 55 -14.78 -12.61 6.00
CA ARG A 55 -14.23 -12.18 7.29
C ARG A 55 -12.88 -12.83 7.61
N SER A 56 -12.30 -13.57 6.66
CA SER A 56 -11.00 -14.21 6.82
C SER A 56 -9.91 -13.20 7.19
N PRO A 57 -8.84 -13.65 7.88
CA PRO A 57 -7.66 -12.82 8.11
C PRO A 57 -7.17 -12.17 6.81
N ARG A 58 -7.17 -12.94 5.71
CA ARG A 58 -6.85 -12.46 4.37
C ARG A 58 -7.69 -11.28 3.92
N ALA A 59 -9.02 -11.39 4.00
CA ALA A 59 -9.91 -10.33 3.58
C ALA A 59 -9.76 -9.05 4.42
N LYS A 60 -9.44 -9.18 5.71
CA LYS A 60 -9.19 -8.04 6.60
C LYS A 60 -7.83 -7.38 6.32
N VAL A 61 -6.79 -8.16 6.03
CA VAL A 61 -5.49 -7.62 5.61
C VAL A 61 -5.58 -6.94 4.25
N SER A 62 -6.29 -7.54 3.28
CA SER A 62 -6.50 -6.96 1.95
C SER A 62 -7.12 -5.56 2.00
N GLN A 63 -8.02 -5.29 2.97
CA GLN A 63 -8.63 -3.97 3.16
C GLN A 63 -7.61 -2.88 3.54
N SER A 64 -6.47 -3.26 4.12
CA SER A 64 -5.44 -2.30 4.56
C SER A 64 -4.45 -1.91 3.45
N LEU A 65 -4.40 -2.66 2.35
CA LEU A 65 -3.33 -2.54 1.36
C LEU A 65 -3.29 -1.19 0.64
N VAL A 66 -4.42 -0.76 0.05
CA VAL A 66 -4.52 0.55 -0.61
C VAL A 66 -4.35 1.70 0.40
N PRO A 67 -5.05 1.70 1.56
CA PRO A 67 -4.82 2.71 2.60
C PRO A 67 -3.36 2.80 3.06
N ALA A 68 -2.66 1.68 3.21
CA ALA A 68 -1.27 1.64 3.65
C ALA A 68 -0.33 2.32 2.66
N VAL A 69 -0.50 2.07 1.36
CA VAL A 69 0.30 2.71 0.31
C VAL A 69 0.03 4.22 0.27
N VAL A 70 -1.24 4.63 0.30
CA VAL A 70 -1.62 6.06 0.34
C VAL A 70 -1.03 6.75 1.57
N TRP A 71 -1.11 6.10 2.73
CA TRP A 71 -0.55 6.62 3.98
C TRP A 71 0.97 6.77 3.93
N ALA A 72 1.68 5.75 3.41
CA ALA A 72 3.13 5.80 3.26
C ALA A 72 3.57 6.92 2.30
N LEU A 73 2.87 7.10 1.17
CA LEU A 73 3.12 8.20 0.23
C LEU A 73 2.91 9.56 0.91
N TRP A 74 1.82 9.71 1.67
CA TRP A 74 1.53 10.93 2.42
C TRP A 74 2.63 11.26 3.45
N LEU A 75 3.06 10.27 4.24
CA LEU A 75 4.14 10.44 5.21
C LEU A 75 5.47 10.83 4.56
N ALA A 76 5.82 10.19 3.44
CA ALA A 76 7.05 10.49 2.71
C ALA A 76 7.01 11.90 2.11
N ARG A 77 5.88 12.32 1.53
CA ARG A 77 5.67 13.70 1.06
C ARG A 77 5.83 14.70 2.20
N ASN A 78 5.19 14.45 3.34
CA ASN A 78 5.26 15.37 4.49
C ASN A 78 6.67 15.43 5.09
N SER A 79 7.37 14.31 5.17
CA SER A 79 8.76 14.30 5.65
C SER A 79 9.66 15.13 4.73
N ARG A 80 9.48 15.02 3.41
CA ARG A 80 10.18 15.87 2.45
C ARG A 80 9.88 17.34 2.67
N VAL A 81 8.61 17.73 2.74
CA VAL A 81 8.20 19.15 2.86
C VAL A 81 8.64 19.76 4.20
N PHE A 82 8.45 19.05 5.31
CA PHE A 82 8.64 19.62 6.64
C PHE A 82 9.98 19.29 7.28
N ARG A 83 10.72 18.30 6.74
CA ARG A 83 12.00 17.83 7.30
C ARG A 83 13.13 17.78 6.28
N ASN A 84 12.89 18.25 5.05
CA ASN A 84 13.85 18.26 3.95
C ASN A 84 14.48 16.88 3.68
N THR A 85 13.71 15.80 3.88
CA THR A 85 14.20 14.44 3.67
C THR A 85 14.09 14.04 2.20
N ARG A 86 15.12 13.35 1.70
CA ARG A 86 15.06 12.73 0.37
C ARG A 86 14.09 11.55 0.36
N VAL A 87 13.34 11.40 -0.73
CA VAL A 87 12.35 10.34 -0.91
C VAL A 87 12.96 9.24 -1.77
N TYR A 88 12.95 8.01 -1.24
CA TYR A 88 13.36 6.80 -1.94
C TYR A 88 12.17 5.83 -1.97
N PRO A 89 11.68 5.39 -3.14
CA PRO A 89 10.53 4.49 -3.23
C PRO A 89 10.65 3.23 -2.37
N GLU A 90 11.86 2.71 -2.21
CA GLU A 90 12.17 1.54 -1.38
C GLU A 90 11.79 1.79 0.08
N ASN A 91 12.18 2.93 0.64
CA ASN A 91 11.85 3.30 2.02
C ASN A 91 10.35 3.55 2.19
N VAL A 92 9.68 4.10 1.17
CA VAL A 92 8.22 4.29 1.21
C VAL A 92 7.50 2.93 1.18
N TRP A 93 7.99 1.99 0.37
CA TRP A 93 7.48 0.63 0.33
C TRP A 93 7.66 -0.10 1.67
N GLU A 94 8.84 0.01 2.30
CA GLU A 94 9.08 -0.56 3.63
C GLU A 94 8.12 0.01 4.68
N SER A 95 7.84 1.32 4.63
CA SER A 95 6.84 1.96 5.49
C SER A 95 5.43 1.42 5.25
N ALA A 96 5.04 1.18 4.00
CA ALA A 96 3.74 0.59 3.67
C ALA A 96 3.64 -0.86 4.21
N VAL A 97 4.69 -1.67 3.99
CA VAL A 97 4.79 -3.05 4.50
C VAL A 97 4.72 -3.08 6.02
N TYR A 98 5.42 -2.18 6.71
CA TYR A 98 5.36 -2.05 8.16
C TYR A 98 3.93 -1.78 8.65
N PHE A 99 3.22 -0.86 8.00
CA PHE A 99 1.82 -0.57 8.34
C PHE A 99 0.91 -1.77 8.14
N ILE A 100 1.03 -2.47 7.00
CA ILE A 100 0.25 -3.68 6.69
C ILE A 100 0.48 -4.76 7.74
N LYS A 101 1.75 -5.02 8.10
CA LYS A 101 2.11 -5.99 9.14
C LYS A 101 1.53 -5.61 10.50
N SER A 102 1.66 -4.33 10.89
CA SER A 102 1.15 -3.84 12.17
C SER A 102 -0.38 -3.94 12.25
N TRP A 103 -1.06 -3.58 11.17
CA TRP A 103 -2.52 -3.70 11.05
C TRP A 103 -2.98 -5.16 11.09
N GLY A 104 -2.29 -6.05 10.38
CA GLY A 104 -2.54 -7.49 10.44
C GLY A 104 -2.48 -8.04 11.86
N ARG A 105 -1.40 -7.75 12.57
CA ARG A 105 -1.25 -8.19 13.96
C ARG A 105 -2.35 -7.62 14.86
N ALA A 106 -2.64 -6.33 14.75
CA ALA A 106 -3.61 -5.66 15.62
C ALA A 106 -5.07 -6.09 15.36
N CYS A 107 -5.47 -6.26 14.09
CA CYS A 107 -6.88 -6.49 13.74
C CYS A 107 -7.25 -7.96 13.54
N VAL A 108 -6.26 -8.83 13.28
CA VAL A 108 -6.50 -10.25 12.99
C VAL A 108 -5.57 -11.21 13.71
N GLY A 109 -4.58 -10.74 14.46
CA GLY A 109 -3.57 -11.62 15.07
C GLY A 109 -2.64 -12.31 14.07
N ALA A 110 -2.77 -12.02 12.77
CA ALA A 110 -2.03 -12.71 11.72
C ALA A 110 -0.60 -12.18 11.62
N ASN A 111 0.35 -13.09 11.44
CA ASN A 111 1.70 -12.74 11.04
C ASN A 111 1.76 -12.62 9.52
N ILE A 112 2.10 -11.42 9.03
CA ILE A 112 2.19 -11.15 7.59
C ILE A 112 3.66 -11.14 7.18
N SER A 113 3.97 -11.81 6.08
CA SER A 113 5.26 -11.69 5.40
C SER A 113 5.08 -11.31 3.93
N PHE A 114 6.13 -10.75 3.36
CA PHE A 114 6.26 -10.53 1.92
C PHE A 114 7.46 -11.34 1.47
N ASP A 115 7.25 -12.55 0.94
CA ASP A 115 8.32 -13.39 0.42
C ASP A 115 8.36 -13.30 -1.10
N ARG A 116 9.56 -13.06 -1.65
CA ARG A 116 9.78 -12.84 -3.09
C ARG A 116 8.76 -11.86 -3.72
N GLY A 117 8.38 -10.84 -2.95
CA GLY A 117 7.41 -9.82 -3.36
C GLY A 117 5.95 -10.23 -3.30
N LYS A 118 5.58 -11.44 -2.83
CA LYS A 118 4.21 -11.92 -2.66
C LYS A 118 3.74 -11.78 -1.21
N LEU A 119 2.49 -11.34 -1.00
CA LEU A 119 1.86 -11.28 0.31
C LEU A 119 1.52 -12.70 0.80
N ILE A 120 2.08 -13.08 1.95
CA ILE A 120 1.85 -14.37 2.60
C ILE A 120 1.29 -14.13 4.00
N LEU A 121 0.16 -14.76 4.29
CA LEU A 121 -0.35 -14.90 5.65
C LEU A 121 0.30 -16.14 6.24
N ILE A 122 1.02 -15.94 7.33
CA ILE A 122 1.55 -17.01 8.14
C ILE A 122 0.47 -17.25 9.19
N ASP A 123 -0.50 -18.12 8.89
CA ASP A 123 -1.54 -18.46 9.85
C ASP A 123 -0.98 -19.39 10.94
N GLU A 124 -1.27 -18.96 12.17
CA GLU A 124 -1.53 -19.70 13.42
C GLU A 124 -0.67 -20.93 13.71
N LEU A 125 0.30 -20.79 14.63
CA LEU A 125 0.63 -21.90 15.52
C LEU A 125 -0.66 -22.23 16.28
N VAL A 126 -1.31 -23.31 15.82
CA VAL A 126 -2.35 -24.16 16.42
C VAL A 126 -2.77 -23.77 17.84
#